data_AF-A0A520SVW2-F1
#
_entry.id   AF-A0A520SVW2-F1
#
_cell.length_a   1.000
_cell.length_b   1.000
_cell.length_c   1.000
_cell.angle_alpha   90.00
_cell.angle_beta   90.00
_cell.angle_gamma   90.00
#
_symmetry.space_group_name_H-M   'P 1'
#
loop_
_entity.id
_entity.type
_entity.pdbx_description
1 polymer ?
#
loop_
_entity_poly.entity_id
_entity_poly.type
_entity_poly.pdbx_seq_one_letter_code
_entity_poly.pdbx_strand_id
1 'polypeptide(L)'
;MDGYIGALVVSVQGERVVEADGVSVVHVEAQLIDAAGNAVRHVDQMVSFAVEGGLTNIGVDNGWHESVQPFRSKEGMTHQERCLIHLQAGHEVGMATLTVSGEKLSEKRMSVRIR
;
A
#
# COMPACT_ATOMS: atom_id res chain seq x y z
N MET A 1 21.62 2.15 -11.94
CA MET A 1 21.82 2.88 -10.68
C MET A 1 21.05 4.16 -10.88
N ASP A 2 19.78 4.12 -10.50
CA ASP A 2 18.74 4.86 -11.21
C ASP A 2 18.67 6.29 -10.68
N GLY A 3 18.80 7.22 -11.62
CA GLY A 3 19.23 8.61 -11.44
C GLY A 3 18.19 9.56 -10.86
N TYR A 4 17.38 9.12 -9.89
CA TYR A 4 16.54 10.04 -9.15
C TYR A 4 17.33 10.68 -8.00
N ILE A 5 17.57 11.99 -8.14
CA ILE A 5 18.36 12.81 -7.20
C ILE A 5 17.50 13.49 -6.12
N GLY A 6 16.18 13.32 -6.14
CA GLY A 6 15.25 13.89 -5.17
C GLY A 6 14.95 12.98 -3.98
N ALA A 7 14.28 13.51 -2.96
CA ALA A 7 13.65 12.68 -1.93
C ALA A 7 12.39 12.02 -2.50
N LEU A 8 12.23 10.72 -2.28
CA LEU A 8 11.03 9.97 -2.61
C LEU A 8 10.14 9.85 -1.38
N VAL A 9 8.85 10.01 -1.59
CA VAL A 9 7.82 9.89 -0.55
C VAL A 9 6.77 8.90 -1.05
N VAL A 10 6.18 8.13 -0.13
CA VAL A 10 4.97 7.37 -0.44
C VAL A 10 3.75 8.15 0.04
N SER A 11 2.72 8.25 -0.78
CA SER A 11 1.38 8.63 -0.35
C SER A 11 0.51 7.38 -0.22
N VAL A 12 -0.45 7.39 0.69
CA VAL A 12 -1.30 6.22 0.99
C VAL A 12 -2.77 6.64 0.95
N GLN A 13 -3.53 6.05 0.02
CA GLN A 13 -4.91 6.43 -0.29
C GLN A 13 -5.80 5.20 -0.42
N GLY A 14 -7.05 5.28 0.04
CA GLY A 14 -8.00 4.17 0.01
C GLY A 14 -9.19 4.42 0.94
N GLU A 15 -10.17 3.53 0.95
CA GLU A 15 -11.33 3.65 1.82
C GLU A 15 -10.92 3.59 3.29
N ARG A 16 -11.54 4.43 4.12
CA ARG A 16 -11.23 4.54 5.56
C ARG A 16 -12.22 3.79 6.44
N VAL A 17 -13.21 3.13 5.83
CA VAL A 17 -14.29 2.42 6.52
C VAL A 17 -14.63 1.14 5.75
N VAL A 18 -14.86 0.04 6.46
CA VAL A 18 -15.23 -1.26 5.90
C VAL A 18 -16.16 -2.03 6.85
N GLU A 19 -17.03 -2.87 6.32
CA GLU A 19 -17.96 -3.68 7.12
C GLU A 19 -17.26 -4.89 7.75
N ALA A 20 -17.61 -5.22 8.98
CA ALA A 20 -17.13 -6.38 9.74
C ALA A 20 -17.84 -7.69 9.32
N ASP A 21 -17.91 -7.98 8.02
CA ASP A 21 -18.67 -9.11 7.46
C ASP A 21 -17.80 -10.31 7.06
N GLY A 22 -16.48 -10.23 7.28
CA GLY A 22 -15.52 -11.28 6.90
C GLY A 22 -15.20 -11.35 5.40
N VAL A 23 -15.81 -10.52 4.56
CA VAL A 23 -15.69 -10.59 3.09
C VAL A 23 -15.42 -9.25 2.43
N SER A 24 -15.78 -8.14 3.07
CA SER A 24 -15.56 -6.79 2.60
C SER A 24 -14.06 -6.46 2.54
N VAL A 25 -13.66 -5.78 1.48
CA VAL A 25 -12.26 -5.48 1.16
C VAL A 25 -12.08 -3.98 0.95
N VAL A 26 -11.04 -3.42 1.58
CA VAL A 26 -10.52 -2.09 1.30
C VAL A 26 -9.37 -2.19 0.32
N HIS A 27 -9.35 -1.29 -0.66
CA HIS A 27 -8.27 -1.18 -1.63
C HIS A 27 -7.41 0.01 -1.25
N VAL A 28 -6.13 -0.23 -0.96
CA VAL A 28 -5.22 0.84 -0.57
C VAL A 28 -4.07 0.96 -1.55
N GLU A 29 -3.96 2.13 -2.16
CA GLU A 29 -2.88 2.52 -3.05
C GLU A 29 -1.73 3.14 -2.26
N ALA A 30 -0.54 2.59 -2.46
CA ALA A 30 0.74 3.20 -2.13
C ALA A 30 1.33 3.83 -3.40
N GLN A 31 1.42 5.15 -3.43
CA GLN A 31 1.90 5.90 -4.60
C GLN A 31 3.22 6.61 -4.32
N LEU A 32 4.21 6.39 -5.17
CA LEU A 32 5.47 7.09 -5.18
C LEU A 32 5.30 8.52 -5.71
N ILE A 33 5.67 9.49 -4.89
CA ILE A 33 5.63 10.91 -5.20
C ILE A 33 6.94 11.61 -4.85
N ASP A 34 7.21 12.74 -5.48
CA ASP A 34 8.28 13.65 -5.08
C ASP A 34 7.85 14.52 -3.89
N ALA A 35 8.78 15.33 -3.37
CA ALA A 35 8.51 16.25 -2.27
C ALA A 35 7.48 17.35 -2.59
N ALA A 36 7.20 17.61 -3.88
CA ALA A 36 6.18 18.54 -4.34
C ALA A 36 4.82 17.84 -4.58
N GLY A 37 4.73 16.53 -4.38
CA GLY A 37 3.51 15.75 -4.56
C GLY A 37 3.29 15.24 -5.99
N ASN A 38 4.26 15.38 -6.89
CA ASN A 38 4.13 14.87 -8.26
C ASN A 38 4.42 13.37 -8.31
N ALA A 39 3.67 12.65 -9.13
CA ALA A 39 3.86 11.22 -9.36
C ALA A 39 5.24 10.92 -9.98
N VAL A 40 5.97 9.97 -9.42
CA VAL A 40 7.29 9.54 -9.92
C VAL A 40 7.13 8.22 -10.67
N ARG A 41 7.02 8.30 -12.00
CA ARG A 41 6.70 7.13 -12.86
C ARG A 41 7.90 6.37 -13.44
N HIS A 42 9.09 6.94 -13.32
CA HIS A 42 10.30 6.50 -14.02
C HIS A 42 11.27 5.72 -13.13
N VAL A 43 10.91 5.51 -11.87
CA VAL A 43 11.65 4.70 -10.90
C VAL A 43 10.65 3.86 -10.13
N ASP A 44 10.97 2.59 -9.98
CA ASP A 44 10.23 1.65 -9.16
C ASP A 44 10.94 1.50 -7.81
N GLN A 45 10.17 1.39 -6.72
CA GLN A 45 10.68 1.18 -5.37
C GLN A 45 9.93 0.03 -4.71
N MET A 46 10.67 -0.76 -3.92
CA MET A 46 10.04 -1.75 -3.05
C MET A 46 9.33 -1.02 -1.91
N VAL A 47 8.05 -1.29 -1.73
CA VAL A 47 7.26 -0.86 -0.58
C VAL A 47 6.93 -2.06 0.31
N SER A 48 6.99 -1.86 1.62
CA SER A 48 6.62 -2.85 2.63
C SER A 48 5.31 -2.42 3.31
N PHE A 49 4.46 -3.40 3.57
CA PHE A 49 3.14 -3.24 4.18
C PHE A 49 3.09 -4.00 5.52
N ALA A 50 2.80 -3.27 6.59
CA ALA A 50 2.50 -3.85 7.90
C ALA A 50 1.05 -3.51 8.29
N VAL A 51 0.28 -4.54 8.67
CA VAL A 51 -1.13 -4.42 9.02
C VAL A 51 -1.29 -4.83 10.49
N GLU A 52 -1.93 -3.96 11.26
CA GLU A 52 -2.27 -4.19 12.67
C GLU A 52 -3.80 -4.04 12.85
N GLY A 53 -4.40 -4.88 13.69
CA GLY A 53 -5.85 -4.91 13.92
C GLY A 53 -6.59 -5.91 13.03
N GLY A 54 -7.93 -5.78 12.96
CA GLY A 54 -8.84 -6.76 12.34
C GLY A 54 -8.86 -6.81 10.80
N LEU A 55 -7.77 -6.41 10.14
CA LEU A 55 -7.62 -6.51 8.69
C LEU A 55 -6.57 -7.56 8.31
N THR A 56 -6.84 -8.30 7.25
CA THR A 56 -5.92 -9.28 6.68
C THR A 56 -5.49 -8.85 5.28
N ASN A 57 -4.19 -8.83 5.02
CA ASN A 57 -3.67 -8.70 3.66
C ASN A 57 -3.99 -9.97 2.85
N ILE A 58 -4.81 -9.82 1.82
CA ILE A 58 -5.19 -10.92 0.92
C ILE A 58 -4.53 -10.84 -0.46
N GLY A 59 -3.85 -9.73 -0.77
CA GLY A 59 -3.24 -9.50 -2.07
C GLY A 59 -2.48 -8.19 -2.16
N VAL A 60 -1.41 -8.20 -2.93
CA VAL A 60 -0.62 -7.04 -3.36
C VAL A 60 -0.46 -7.13 -4.88
N ASP A 61 -0.61 -6.01 -5.57
CA ASP A 61 -0.45 -5.92 -7.03
C ASP A 61 0.19 -4.58 -7.42
N ASN A 62 0.80 -4.52 -8.60
CA ASN A 62 1.27 -3.29 -9.22
C ASN A 62 0.73 -3.10 -10.64
N GLY A 63 -0.12 -4.03 -11.12
CA GLY A 63 -0.80 -3.95 -12.41
C GLY A 63 0.12 -4.19 -13.62
N TRP A 64 1.39 -4.53 -13.41
CA TRP A 64 2.32 -4.78 -14.51
C TRP A 64 2.22 -6.23 -14.98
N HIS A 65 1.86 -6.43 -16.25
CA HIS A 65 1.67 -7.76 -16.83
C HIS A 65 2.95 -8.63 -16.87
N GLU A 66 4.14 -8.03 -16.81
CA GLU A 66 5.42 -8.78 -16.73
C GLU A 66 5.87 -9.02 -15.28
N SER A 67 5.11 -8.54 -14.29
CA SER A 67 5.43 -8.73 -12.87
C SER A 67 5.36 -10.20 -12.49
N VAL A 68 6.46 -10.71 -11.94
CA VAL A 68 6.56 -12.07 -11.40
C VAL A 68 6.47 -12.08 -9.86
N GLN A 69 6.12 -10.95 -9.24
CA GLN A 69 6.04 -10.85 -7.79
C GLN A 69 4.88 -11.69 -7.23
N PRO A 70 5.01 -12.28 -6.04
CA PRO A 70 3.91 -13.01 -5.43
C PRO A 70 2.74 -12.07 -5.08
N PHE A 71 1.52 -12.45 -5.47
CA PHE A 71 0.32 -11.69 -5.08
C PHE A 71 0.10 -11.69 -3.56
N ARG A 72 0.47 -12.75 -2.83
CA ARG A 72 0.38 -12.78 -1.37
C ARG A 72 1.73 -12.49 -0.75
N SER A 73 2.02 -11.21 -0.56
CA SER A 73 3.27 -10.72 -0.02
C SER A 73 3.03 -9.57 0.95
N LYS A 74 3.97 -9.34 1.88
CA LYS A 74 4.01 -8.13 2.71
C LYS A 74 4.76 -6.99 2.04
N GLU A 75 5.24 -7.20 0.82
CA GLU A 75 6.03 -6.25 0.05
C GLU A 75 5.60 -6.29 -1.42
N GLY A 76 5.70 -5.17 -2.10
CA GLY A 76 5.43 -5.07 -3.53
C GLY A 76 6.34 -4.04 -4.18
N MET A 77 6.80 -4.34 -5.39
CA MET A 77 7.51 -3.35 -6.19
C MET A 77 6.47 -2.40 -6.79
N THR A 78 6.61 -1.09 -6.59
CA THR A 78 5.79 -0.15 -7.36
C THR A 78 6.04 -0.32 -8.85
N HIS A 79 5.06 -0.09 -9.68
CA HIS A 79 5.27 0.01 -11.12
C HIS A 79 4.48 1.19 -11.66
N GLN A 80 5.14 2.06 -12.43
CA GLN A 80 4.57 3.36 -12.81
C GLN A 80 3.92 3.99 -11.57
N GLU A 81 4.78 4.34 -10.62
CA GLU A 81 4.45 5.01 -9.36
C GLU A 81 3.54 4.28 -8.36
N ARG A 82 2.89 3.16 -8.69
CA ARG A 82 1.87 2.56 -7.79
C ARG A 82 2.17 1.12 -7.37
N CYS A 83 1.76 0.80 -6.16
CA CYS A 83 1.51 -0.56 -5.69
C CYS A 83 0.21 -0.56 -4.87
N LEU A 84 -0.62 -1.58 -5.02
CA LEU A 84 -1.91 -1.74 -4.39
C LEU A 84 -1.85 -2.88 -3.36
N ILE A 85 -2.49 -2.69 -2.20
CA ILE A 85 -2.76 -3.75 -1.24
C ILE A 85 -4.27 -3.90 -1.02
N HIS A 86 -4.72 -5.15 -0.95
CA HIS A 86 -6.10 -5.54 -0.67
C HIS A 86 -6.21 -6.01 0.78
N LEU A 87 -7.04 -5.32 1.57
CA LEU A 87 -7.22 -5.60 2.99
C LEU A 87 -8.64 -6.08 3.26
N GLN A 88 -8.78 -7.36 3.62
CA GLN A 88 -10.07 -7.95 3.97
C GLN A 88 -10.38 -7.73 5.45
N ALA A 89 -11.61 -7.32 5.74
CA ALA A 89 -12.10 -7.20 7.11
C ALA A 89 -12.45 -8.55 7.73
N GLY A 90 -12.21 -8.69 9.04
CA GLY A 90 -12.75 -9.79 9.84
C GLY A 90 -14.22 -9.55 10.25
N HIS A 91 -14.64 -10.20 11.34
CA HIS A 91 -16.00 -10.08 11.90
C HIS A 91 -16.09 -9.14 13.12
N GLU A 92 -14.97 -8.56 13.53
CA GLU A 92 -14.89 -7.71 14.72
C GLU A 92 -14.81 -6.23 14.32
N VAL A 93 -15.70 -5.42 14.90
CA VAL A 93 -15.64 -3.96 14.78
C VAL A 93 -14.42 -3.41 15.50
N GLY A 94 -13.83 -2.33 14.98
CA GLY A 94 -12.64 -1.74 15.58
C GLY A 94 -11.88 -0.79 14.68
N MET A 95 -10.61 -0.57 15.01
CA MET A 95 -9.68 0.22 14.20
C MET A 95 -8.50 -0.66 13.81
N ALA A 96 -8.15 -0.62 12.53
CA ALA A 96 -6.93 -1.21 12.00
C ALA A 96 -6.00 -0.11 11.48
N THR A 97 -4.71 -0.41 11.43
CA THR A 97 -3.69 0.49 10.89
C THR A 97 -2.88 -0.24 9.84
N LEU A 98 -2.82 0.35 8.64
CA LEU A 98 -1.85 0.02 7.62
C LEU A 98 -0.65 0.97 7.76
N THR A 99 0.55 0.40 7.81
CA THR A 99 1.81 1.13 7.71
C THR A 99 2.50 0.76 6.40
N VAL A 100 2.93 1.78 5.65
CA VAL A 100 3.65 1.65 4.39
C VAL A 100 5.02 2.30 4.53
N SER A 101 6.08 1.57 4.18
CA SER A 101 7.47 2.03 4.30
C SER A 101 8.33 1.47 3.16
N GLY A 102 9.60 1.87 3.10
CA GLY A 102 10.60 1.35 2.18
C GLY A 102 11.99 1.90 2.53
N GLU A 103 13.06 1.30 1.99
CA GLU A 103 14.45 1.63 2.36
C GLU A 103 14.76 3.14 2.26
N LYS A 104 14.19 3.80 1.25
CA LYS A 104 14.40 5.23 0.95
C LYS A 104 13.14 6.08 1.08
N LEU A 105 12.09 5.52 1.71
CA LEU A 105 10.78 6.15 1.80
C LEU A 105 10.46 6.48 3.25
N SER A 106 9.99 7.70 3.48
CA SER A 106 9.41 8.03 4.79
C SER A 106 8.15 7.21 5.03
N GLU A 107 8.05 6.61 6.21
CA GLU A 107 6.89 5.83 6.62
C GLU A 107 5.59 6.66 6.55
N LYS A 108 4.51 6.03 6.09
CA LYS A 108 3.14 6.54 6.18
C LYS A 108 2.20 5.54 6.82
N ARG A 109 1.19 6.07 7.50
CA ARG A 109 0.16 5.28 8.16
C ARG A 109 -1.23 5.68 7.68
N MET A 110 -2.10 4.69 7.59
CA MET A 110 -3.51 4.85 7.26
C MET A 110 -4.33 4.01 8.24
N SER A 111 -5.19 4.68 9.01
CA SER A 111 -6.18 4.00 9.83
C SER A 111 -7.44 3.70 9.02
N VAL A 112 -8.00 2.51 9.24
CA VAL A 112 -9.25 2.04 8.66
C VAL A 112 -10.18 1.62 9.79
N ARG A 113 -11.41 2.13 9.77
CA ARG A 113 -12.46 1.76 10.71
C ARG A 113 -13.20 0.53 10.20
N ILE A 114 -13.28 -0.50 11.02
CA ILE A 114 -14.09 -1.69 10.78
C ILE A 114 -15.40 -1.51 11.57
N ARG A 115 -16.56 -1.61 10.92
CA ARG A 115 -17.87 -1.28 11.52
C ARG A 115 -18.94 -2.33 11.26
#